data_AF-A0A8T4Y690-F1
#
_entry.id   AF-A0A8T4Y690-F1
#
_cell.length_a   1.000
_cell.length_b   1.000
_cell.length_c   1.000
_cell.angle_alpha   90.00
_cell.angle_beta   90.00
_cell.angle_gamma   90.00
#
_symmetry.space_group_name_H-M   'P 1'
#
loop_
_entity.id
_entity.type
_entity.pdbx_description
1 polymer ?
#
loop_
_entity_poly.entity_id
_entity_poly.type
_entity_poly.pdbx_seq_one_letter_code
_entity_poly.pdbx_strand_id
1 'polypeptide(L)' 'MKYLGEYPLNKLSFIDPPPTVNVELEAFSPFIPDDVKNSSIPTAIFMFRIQNTTDKGSELRSLW' A
#
# COMPACT_ATOMS: atom_id res chain seq x y z
N MET A 1 -13.20 3.95 4.06
CA MET A 1 -11.77 4.03 3.69
C MET A 1 -11.08 5.05 4.59
N LYS A 2 -9.92 4.73 5.18
CA LYS A 2 -9.08 5.73 5.88
C LYS A 2 -7.94 6.12 4.96
N TYR A 3 -7.68 7.43 4.86
CA TYR A 3 -6.58 7.99 4.08
C TYR A 3 -5.71 8.84 5.00
N LEU A 4 -4.40 8.68 4.88
CA LEU A 4 -3.40 9.46 5.58
C LEU A 4 -2.29 9.82 4.59
N GLY A 5 -2.18 11.10 4.24
CA GLY A 5 -1.17 11.64 3.34
C GLY A 5 -0.07 12.34 4.12
N GLU A 6 1.14 11.80 4.08
CA GLU A 6 2.33 12.34 4.75
C GLU A 6 3.48 12.35 3.76
N TYR A 7 3.82 13.51 3.17
CA TYR A 7 4.91 13.56 2.19
C TYR A 7 6.20 12.87 2.70
N PRO A 8 6.82 11.95 1.92
CA PRO A 8 6.50 11.51 0.54
C PRO A 8 5.59 10.27 0.41
N LEU A 9 5.02 9.79 1.52
CA LEU A 9 4.22 8.56 1.65
C LEU A 9 2.72 8.83 1.77
N ASN A 10 1.91 7.99 1.12
CA ASN A 10 0.47 7.96 1.32
C ASN A 10 0.07 6.59 1.85
N LYS A 11 -0.76 6.55 2.88
CA LYS A 11 -1.33 5.31 3.44
C LYS A 11 -2.84 5.28 3.26
N LEU A 12 -3.33 4.15 2.77
CA LEU A 12 -4.74 3.87 2.53
C LEU A 12 -5.09 2.58 3.26
N SER A 13 -6.05 2.64 4.19
CA SER A 13 -6.62 1.45 4.83
C SER A 13 -8.04 1.25 4.33
N PHE A 14 -8.30 0.10 3.72
CA PHE A 14 -9.62 -0.28 3.28
C PHE A 14 -10.42 -0.74 4.51
N ILE A 15 -11.47 0.00 4.87
CA ILE A 15 -12.29 -0.28 6.08
C ILE A 15 -13.47 -1.20 5.75
N ASP A 16 -13.75 -1.42 4.46
CA ASP A 16 -14.86 -2.28 4.00
C ASP A 16 -14.44 -3.46 3.07
N PRO A 17 -13.31 -4.16 3.32
CA PRO A 17 -13.11 -5.50 2.80
C PRO A 17 -13.99 -6.49 3.58
N PRO A 18 -14.26 -7.71 3.06
CA PRO A 18 -14.86 -8.77 3.87
C PRO A 18 -14.12 -8.88 5.21
N PRO A 19 -14.83 -9.15 6.34
CA PRO A 19 -14.28 -9.07 7.71
C PRO A 19 -13.07 -10.00 7.96
N THR A 20 -12.78 -10.85 7.00
CA THR A 20 -11.71 -11.84 6.99
C THR A 20 -10.41 -11.36 6.35
N VAL A 21 -10.36 -10.15 5.79
CA VAL A 21 -9.17 -9.64 5.09
C VAL A 21 -8.94 -8.19 5.48
N ASN A 22 -7.74 -7.85 5.96
CA ASN A 22 -7.27 -6.49 6.07
C ASN A 22 -6.44 -6.14 4.83
N VAL A 23 -6.72 -4.99 4.22
CA VAL A 23 -5.98 -4.49 3.06
C VAL A 23 -5.47 -3.09 3.38
N GLU A 24 -4.16 -2.94 3.27
CA GLU A 24 -3.45 -1.67 3.39
C GLU A 24 -2.67 -1.41 2.12
N LEU A 25 -2.65 -0.15 1.70
CA LEU A 25 -1.87 0.33 0.56
C LEU A 25 -0.97 1.47 1.04
N GLU A 26 0.33 1.32 0.83
CA GLU A 26 1.31 2.39 0.95
C GLU A 26 1.73 2.81 -0.46
N ALA A 27 1.51 4.08 -0.82
CA ALA A 27 1.86 4.64 -2.12
C ALA A 27 2.84 5.79 -1.98
N PHE A 28 3.99 5.75 -2.65
CA PHE A 28 4.99 6.81 -2.57
C PHE A 28 5.84 6.92 -3.83
N SER A 29 6.45 8.09 -4.00
CA SER A 29 7.56 8.27 -4.93
C SER A 29 8.87 8.30 -4.14
N PRO A 30 9.96 7.74 -4.69
CA PRO A 30 11.25 7.76 -4.02
C PRO A 30 11.71 9.21 -3.84
N PHE A 31 11.75 9.66 -2.59
CA PHE A 31 12.30 10.96 -2.20
C PHE A 31 13.30 10.73 -1.07
N ILE A 32 14.55 10.51 -1.45
CA ILE A 32 15.64 10.09 -0.58
C ILE A 32 16.59 11.28 -0.43
N PRO A 33 16.75 11.84 0.79
CA PRO A 33 17.71 12.91 1.02
C PRO A 33 19.10 12.51 0.56
N ASP A 34 19.79 13.43 -0.12
CA ASP A 34 21.16 13.28 -0.66
C ASP A 34 21.33 12.22 -1.77
N ASP A 35 20.24 11.58 -2.24
CA ASP A 35 20.26 10.63 -3.36
C ASP A 35 19.42 11.14 -4.53
N VAL A 36 20.02 12.04 -5.32
CA VAL A 36 19.40 12.63 -6.50
C VAL A 36 19.07 11.58 -7.56
N LYS A 37 19.91 10.56 -7.70
CA LYS A 37 19.74 9.54 -8.75
C LYS A 37 18.46 8.74 -8.53
N ASN A 38 18.26 8.23 -7.31
CA ASN A 38 17.07 7.45 -6.99
C ASN A 38 15.83 8.33 -6.82
N SER A 39 16.00 9.58 -6.37
CA SER A 39 14.88 10.53 -6.23
C SER A 39 14.37 11.11 -7.56
N SER A 40 15.17 11.04 -8.62
CA SER A 40 14.79 11.52 -9.96
C SER A 40 14.08 10.45 -10.79
N ILE A 41 13.89 9.24 -10.27
CA ILE A 41 13.20 8.16 -10.99
C ILE A 41 11.71 8.52 -11.06
N PRO A 42 11.13 8.68 -12.28
CA PRO A 42 9.71 9.01 -12.44
C PRO A 42 8.86 7.75 -12.20
N THR A 43 8.72 7.37 -10.94
CA THR A 43 8.00 6.17 -10.52
C THR A 43 7.13 6.44 -9.30
N ALA A 44 5.97 5.82 -9.29
CA ALA A 44 5.13 5.66 -8.12
C ALA A 44 5.15 4.18 -7.72
N ILE A 45 5.44 3.92 -6.45
CA ILE A 45 5.48 2.58 -5.87
C ILE A 45 4.19 2.38 -5.10
N PHE A 46 3.48 1.28 -5.37
CA PHE A 46 2.26 0.87 -4.67
C PHE A 46 2.53 -0.44 -3.95
N MET A 47 2.62 -0.39 -2.62
CA MET A 47 2.84 -1.56 -1.77
C MET A 47 1.52 -1.99 -1.12
N PHE A 48 0.98 -3.11 -1.58
CA PHE A 48 -0.20 -3.72 -1.00
C PHE A 48 0.19 -4.71 0.10
N ARG A 49 -0.29 -4.48 1.32
CA ARG A 49 -0.26 -5.47 2.41
C ARG A 49 -1.66 -6.05 2.55
N ILE A 50 -1.78 -7.33 2.25
CA ILE A 50 -3.04 -8.08 2.37
C ILE A 50 -2.85 -9.12 3.46
N GLN A 51 -3.64 -9.02 4.52
CA GLN A 51 -3.59 -9.94 5.66
C GLN A 51 -4.94 -10.65 5.79
N ASN A 52 -4.96 -11.98 5.70
CA ASN A 52 -6.13 -12.77 6.06
C ASN A 52 -6.22 -12.85 7.59
N THR A 53 -7.30 -12.36 8.17
CA THR A 53 -7.56 -12.35 9.62
C THR A 53 -8.33 -13.60 10.09
N THR A 54 -8.56 -14.58 9.20
CA THR A 54 -9.25 -15.83 9.51
C THR A 54 -8.41 -17.08 9.25
N ASP A 55 -8.69 -18.13 10.01
CA ASP A 55 -8.08 -19.46 9.89
C ASP A 55 -8.56 -20.25 8.66
N LYS A 56 -9.47 -19.67 7.86
CA LYS A 56 -9.95 -20.27 6.62
C LYS A 56 -9.07 -19.81 5.46
N GLY A 57 -8.43 -20.77 4.78
CA GLY A 57 -7.70 -20.54 3.55
C GLY A 57 -8.59 -19.82 2.54
N SER A 58 -8.26 -18.57 2.26
CA SER A 58 -9.01 -17.70 1.36
C SER A 58 -8.15 -17.46 0.12
N GLU A 59 -8.67 -17.78 -1.07
CA GLU A 59 -8.00 -17.46 -2.34
C GLU A 59 -8.15 -15.96 -2.62
N LEU A 60 -7.03 -15.23 -2.57
CA LEU A 60 -6.97 -13.80 -2.89
C LEU A 60 -6.42 -13.63 -4.31
N ARG A 61 -7.29 -13.23 -5.25
CA ARG A 61 -6.88 -12.84 -6.61
C ARG A 61 -6.72 -11.32 -6.68
N SER A 62 -5.51 -10.86 -6.88
CA SER A 62 -5.24 -9.48 -7.24
C SER A 62 -5.30 -9.33 -8.76
N LEU A 63 -6.30 -8.59 -9.27
CA LEU A 63 -6.38 -8.19 -10.66
C LEU A 63 -5.63 -6.85 -10.81
N TRP A 64 -4.35 -6.95 -11.17
CA TRP A 64 -3.57 -5.85 -11.72
C TRP A 64 -3.20 -6.21 -13.16
#